data_AF-A0A1J3IIL8-F1
#
_entry.id   AF-A0A1J3IIL8-F1
#
_cell.length_a   1.000
_cell.length_b   1.000
_cell.length_c   1.000
_cell.angle_alpha   90.00
_cell.angle_beta   90.00
_cell.angle_gamma   90.00
#
_symmetry.space_group_name_H-M   'P 1'
#
loop_
_entity.id
_entity.type
_entity.pdbx_description
1 polymer ?
#
loop_
_entity_poly.entity_id
_entity_poly.type
_entity_poly.pdbx_seq_one_letter_code
_entity_poly.pdbx_strand_id
1 'polypeptide(L)'
;SKFETLCHSSLPHGSRQDNKIRNVLVLRELGVPQRLLFSSLISDHRNLCCGKERFEESLKKVVEMGFDPKTSRFVSALHAVYQMSDRAIQEKVNVYERLGFPVEDVWAIFKKWPCFLTYSEKKILSSTETFLGLGFSRDEFVMMVKRFPSCIGSSAETVKKKTE
;
A
#
# COMPACT_ATOMS: atom_id res chain seq x y z
N SER A 1 -30.06 -28.58 11.16
CA SER A 1 -30.67 -27.30 10.76
C SER A 1 -30.92 -26.49 12.01
N LYS A 2 -30.31 -25.29 12.10
CA LYS A 2 -30.70 -24.12 12.91
C LYS A 2 -29.51 -23.16 12.90
N PHE A 3 -29.43 -22.36 11.84
CA PHE A 3 -28.75 -21.08 11.89
C PHE A 3 -29.63 -20.19 12.78
N GLU A 4 -29.27 -20.05 14.05
CA GLU A 4 -29.90 -19.05 14.90
C GLU A 4 -29.35 -17.68 14.53
N THR A 5 -30.24 -16.91 13.92
CA THR A 5 -30.19 -15.49 13.68
C THR A 5 -29.91 -14.74 14.99
N LEU A 6 -28.69 -14.27 15.17
CA LEU A 6 -28.37 -13.24 16.15
C LEU A 6 -28.29 -11.89 15.42
N CYS A 7 -29.46 -11.28 15.24
CA CYS A 7 -29.58 -9.84 15.07
C CYS A 7 -30.04 -9.22 16.39
N HIS A 8 -29.54 -8.00 16.64
CA HIS A 8 -29.91 -7.06 17.70
C HIS A 8 -29.08 -7.11 18.98
N SER A 9 -27.81 -6.70 18.87
CA SER A 9 -27.30 -5.67 19.78
C SER A 9 -27.01 -4.42 18.95
N SER A 10 -27.71 -3.33 19.28
CA SER A 10 -27.49 -1.99 18.76
C SER A 10 -26.07 -1.59 19.15
N LEU A 11 -25.11 -1.82 18.26
CA LEU A 11 -23.73 -1.42 18.49
C LEU A 11 -23.68 0.12 18.58
N PRO A 12 -22.96 0.67 19.57
CA PRO A 12 -22.94 2.10 19.83
C PRO A 12 -22.41 2.82 18.58
N HIS A 13 -23.26 3.64 17.96
CA HIS A 13 -22.91 4.46 16.81
C HIS A 13 -21.56 5.17 17.05
N GLY A 14 -20.53 4.79 16.30
CA GLY A 14 -19.22 5.43 16.30
C GLY A 14 -18.04 4.61 16.86
N SER A 15 -18.22 3.34 17.26
CA SER A 15 -17.08 2.55 17.73
C SER A 15 -16.13 2.14 16.59
N ARG A 16 -14.85 1.93 16.94
CA ARG A 16 -13.81 1.44 16.00
C ARG A 16 -14.20 0.11 15.34
N GLN A 17 -14.97 -0.72 16.04
CA GLN A 17 -15.40 -2.03 15.54
C GLN A 17 -16.52 -1.89 14.51
N ASP A 18 -17.45 -0.95 14.70
CA ASP A 18 -18.54 -0.70 13.76
C ASP A 18 -18.03 -0.13 12.44
N ASN A 19 -17.04 0.77 12.51
CA ASN A 19 -16.36 1.29 11.34
C ASN A 19 -15.67 0.16 10.54
N LYS A 20 -15.07 -0.82 11.22
CA LYS A 20 -14.49 -1.99 10.56
C LYS A 20 -15.55 -2.84 9.87
N ILE A 21 -16.64 -3.18 10.57
CA ILE A 21 -17.72 -4.01 10.01
C ILE A 21 -18.33 -3.33 8.77
N ARG A 22 -18.69 -2.04 8.88
CA ARG A 22 -19.20 -1.26 7.74
C ARG A 22 -18.25 -1.29 6.55
N ASN A 23 -16.97 -0.99 6.77
CA ASN A 23 -16.00 -0.93 5.67
C ASN A 23 -15.78 -2.31 5.03
N VAL A 24 -15.80 -3.40 5.81
CA VAL A 24 -15.75 -4.77 5.26
C VAL A 24 -16.96 -5.08 4.40
N LEU A 25 -18.16 -4.64 4.78
CA LEU A 25 -19.37 -4.80 3.97
C LEU A 25 -19.25 -4.06 2.64
N VAL A 26 -18.77 -2.81 2.65
CA VAL A 26 -18.51 -2.05 1.42
C VAL A 26 -17.50 -2.77 0.52
N LEU A 27 -16.40 -3.28 1.07
CA LEU A 27 -15.42 -4.05 0.28
C LEU A 27 -16.02 -5.33 -0.30
N ARG A 28 -16.90 -6.01 0.45
CA ARG A 28 -17.60 -7.20 -0.02
C ARG A 28 -18.56 -6.87 -1.17
N GLU A 29 -19.32 -5.78 -1.05
CA GLU A 29 -20.23 -5.29 -2.11
C GLU A 29 -19.47 -4.89 -3.38
N LEU A 30 -18.26 -4.32 -3.23
CA LEU A 30 -17.35 -4.03 -4.34
C LEU A 30 -16.75 -5.30 -5.00
N GLY A 31 -17.00 -6.49 -4.43
CA GLY A 31 -16.56 -7.76 -4.98
C GLY A 31 -15.17 -8.20 -4.53
N VAL A 32 -14.63 -7.62 -3.43
CA VAL A 32 -13.36 -8.08 -2.84
C VAL A 32 -13.53 -9.50 -2.29
N PRO A 33 -12.70 -10.48 -2.71
CA PRO A 33 -12.78 -11.86 -2.25
C PRO A 33 -12.59 -11.99 -0.75
N GLN A 34 -13.39 -12.85 -0.11
CA GLN A 34 -13.35 -13.07 1.34
C GLN A 34 -11.95 -13.37 1.88
N ARG A 35 -11.12 -14.14 1.16
CA ARG A 35 -9.72 -14.42 1.53
C ARG A 35 -8.89 -13.14 1.76
N LEU A 36 -9.14 -12.09 0.98
CA LEU A 36 -8.42 -10.82 1.09
C LEU A 36 -8.98 -9.96 2.24
N LEU A 37 -10.29 -10.05 2.51
CA LEU A 37 -10.93 -9.41 3.66
C LEU A 37 -10.38 -9.98 4.98
N PHE A 38 -10.27 -11.31 5.08
CA PHE A 38 -9.69 -11.95 6.27
C PHE A 38 -8.22 -11.57 6.45
N SER A 39 -7.41 -11.58 5.39
CA SER A 39 -6.03 -11.09 5.46
C SER A 39 -5.99 -9.65 6.00
N SER A 40 -6.84 -8.76 5.49
CA SER A 40 -6.90 -7.37 5.94
C SER A 40 -7.37 -7.19 7.39
N LEU A 41 -8.15 -8.14 7.92
CA LEU A 41 -8.71 -8.11 9.29
C LEU A 41 -7.75 -8.73 10.32
N ILE A 42 -7.02 -9.77 9.93
CA ILE A 42 -6.09 -10.53 10.78
C ILE A 42 -4.72 -9.85 10.83
N SER A 43 -4.25 -9.32 9.70
CA SER A 43 -3.05 -8.49 9.69
C SER A 43 -3.29 -7.31 10.62
N ASP A 44 -2.37 -7.10 11.56
CA ASP A 44 -2.39 -6.01 12.54
C ASP A 44 -2.17 -4.63 11.90
N HIS A 45 -2.73 -4.43 10.70
CA HIS A 45 -3.05 -3.15 10.10
C HIS A 45 -4.19 -2.53 10.90
N ARG A 46 -3.88 -2.22 12.17
CA ARG A 46 -4.75 -1.71 13.24
C ARG A 46 -5.68 -0.59 12.75
N ASN A 47 -5.33 0.08 11.66
CA ASN A 47 -5.94 1.33 11.23
C ASN A 47 -6.74 1.27 9.92
N LEU A 48 -6.75 0.18 9.15
CA LEU A 48 -7.23 0.14 7.75
C LEU A 48 -8.69 0.64 7.55
N CYS A 49 -9.50 0.69 8.61
CA CYS A 49 -10.93 0.98 8.54
C CYS A 49 -11.49 1.75 9.75
N CYS A 50 -10.75 2.71 10.32
CA CYS A 50 -11.21 3.39 11.56
C CYS A 50 -12.02 4.67 11.34
N GLY A 51 -12.22 5.13 10.10
CA GLY A 51 -13.07 6.28 9.76
C GLY A 51 -13.90 6.03 8.51
N LYS A 52 -15.10 6.63 8.43
CA LYS A 52 -16.01 6.50 7.28
C LYS A 52 -15.49 7.28 6.08
N GLU A 53 -15.37 8.60 6.25
CA GLU A 53 -15.05 9.54 5.17
C GLU A 53 -13.71 9.22 4.53
N ARG A 54 -12.65 9.08 5.34
CA ARG A 54 -11.31 8.73 4.84
C ARG A 54 -11.26 7.38 4.11
N PHE A 55 -12.06 6.42 4.56
CA PHE A 55 -12.13 5.12 3.89
C PHE A 55 -12.82 5.24 2.52
N GLU A 56 -13.97 5.90 2.46
CA GLU A 56 -14.72 6.11 1.21
C GLU A 56 -13.89 6.92 0.19
N GLU A 57 -13.18 7.95 0.65
CA GLU A 57 -12.28 8.75 -0.18
C GLU A 57 -11.11 7.91 -0.73
N SER A 58 -10.46 7.13 0.14
CA SER A 58 -9.35 6.26 -0.26
C SER A 58 -9.81 5.17 -1.23
N LEU A 59 -11.00 4.61 -0.99
CA LEU A 59 -11.61 3.61 -1.84
C LEU A 59 -11.88 4.16 -3.24
N LYS A 60 -12.49 5.35 -3.31
CA LYS A 60 -12.73 6.06 -4.57
C LYS A 60 -11.44 6.28 -5.35
N LYS A 61 -10.39 6.80 -4.70
CA LYS A 61 -9.07 7.01 -5.34
C LYS A 61 -8.50 5.72 -5.94
N VAL A 62 -8.53 4.62 -5.19
CA VAL A 62 -7.97 3.34 -5.65
C VAL A 62 -8.78 2.73 -6.81
N VAL A 63 -10.10 2.92 -6.80
CA VAL A 63 -10.96 2.52 -7.92
C VAL A 63 -10.69 3.38 -9.16
N GLU A 64 -10.58 4.71 -9.01
CA GLU A 64 -10.26 5.64 -10.10
C GLU A 64 -8.87 5.40 -10.70
N MET A 65 -7.90 5.01 -9.87
CA MET A 65 -6.58 4.53 -10.34
C MET A 65 -6.68 3.22 -11.12
N GLY A 66 -7.84 2.55 -11.17
CA GLY A 66 -8.13 1.35 -11.96
C GLY A 66 -7.64 0.05 -11.31
N PHE A 67 -7.54 -0.03 -9.99
CA PHE A 67 -7.13 -1.30 -9.33
C PHE A 67 -8.30 -2.28 -9.33
N ASP A 68 -8.05 -3.53 -9.72
CA ASP A 68 -9.06 -4.59 -9.68
C ASP A 68 -9.33 -5.02 -8.22
N PRO A 69 -10.56 -4.82 -7.69
CA PRO A 69 -10.96 -5.21 -6.33
C PRO A 69 -10.69 -6.68 -6.00
N LYS A 70 -10.55 -7.55 -7.00
CA LYS A 70 -10.32 -8.99 -6.83
C LYS A 70 -8.86 -9.35 -6.53
N THR A 71 -7.96 -8.37 -6.56
CA THR A 71 -6.51 -8.58 -6.41
C THR A 71 -6.00 -8.15 -5.03
N SER A 72 -4.93 -8.80 -4.55
CA SER A 72 -4.24 -8.35 -3.33
C SER A 72 -3.65 -6.95 -3.48
N ARG A 73 -3.27 -6.55 -4.70
CA ARG A 73 -2.77 -5.21 -5.01
C ARG A 73 -3.79 -4.12 -4.66
N PHE A 74 -5.07 -4.37 -4.90
CA PHE A 74 -6.12 -3.44 -4.50
C PHE A 74 -6.11 -3.17 -2.99
N VAL A 75 -6.02 -4.22 -2.18
CA VAL A 75 -5.96 -4.09 -0.71
C VAL A 75 -4.68 -3.36 -0.28
N SER A 76 -3.53 -3.68 -0.89
CA SER A 76 -2.27 -2.98 -0.60
C SER A 76 -2.30 -1.50 -1.00
N ALA A 77 -2.93 -1.16 -2.14
CA ALA A 77 -3.09 0.22 -2.58
C ALA A 77 -4.05 0.99 -1.68
N LEU A 78 -5.18 0.39 -1.31
CA LEU A 78 -6.12 0.95 -0.35
C LEU A 78 -5.44 1.24 0.98
N HIS A 79 -4.63 0.31 1.47
CA HIS A 79 -3.86 0.52 2.69
C HIS A 79 -2.87 1.69 2.55
N ALA A 80 -2.11 1.75 1.45
CA ALA A 80 -1.13 2.81 1.22
C ALA A 80 -1.79 4.20 1.17
N VAL A 81 -2.84 4.35 0.36
CA VAL A 81 -3.57 5.61 0.21
C VAL A 81 -4.29 5.98 1.51
N TYR A 82 -4.90 5.00 2.20
CA TYR A 82 -5.59 5.26 3.46
C TYR A 82 -4.64 5.78 4.54
N GLN A 83 -3.39 5.35 4.60
CA GLN A 83 -2.47 5.79 5.66
C GLN A 83 -1.88 7.19 5.45
N MET A 84 -1.86 7.68 4.21
CA MET A 84 -1.19 8.93 3.86
C MET A 84 -2.22 10.01 3.48
N SER A 85 -1.85 11.27 3.63
CA SER A 85 -2.58 12.38 3.00
C SER A 85 -2.10 12.56 1.57
N ASP A 86 -2.86 13.26 0.73
CA ASP A 86 -2.43 13.57 -0.63
C ASP A 86 -1.11 14.35 -0.66
N ARG A 87 -0.94 15.27 0.30
CA ARG A 87 0.33 15.97 0.50
C ARG A 87 1.47 15.01 0.79
N ALA A 88 1.29 14.06 1.69
CA ALA A 88 2.33 13.08 2.02
C ALA A 88 2.65 12.16 0.83
N ILE A 89 1.65 11.78 0.03
CA ILE A 89 1.85 11.03 -1.21
C ILE A 89 2.67 11.86 -2.20
N GLN A 90 2.34 13.14 -2.38
CA GLN A 90 3.08 14.03 -3.28
C GLN A 90 4.53 14.24 -2.81
N GLU A 91 4.75 14.44 -1.51
CA GLU A 91 6.09 14.54 -0.93
C GLU A 91 6.92 13.28 -1.21
N LYS A 92 6.30 12.09 -1.16
CA LYS A 92 6.95 10.82 -1.53
C LYS A 92 7.30 10.74 -3.02
N VAL A 93 6.37 11.12 -3.89
CA VAL A 93 6.62 11.17 -5.34
C VAL A 93 7.80 12.10 -5.63
N ASN A 94 7.83 13.27 -5.00
CA ASN A 94 8.93 14.25 -5.17
C ASN A 94 10.27 13.71 -4.66
N VAL A 95 10.29 12.86 -3.62
CA VAL A 95 11.53 12.18 -3.20
C VAL A 95 12.06 11.30 -4.32
N TYR A 96 11.21 10.46 -4.93
CA TYR A 96 11.62 9.61 -6.04
C TYR A 96 12.05 10.42 -7.27
N GLU A 97 11.35 11.50 -7.58
CA GLU A 97 11.70 12.40 -8.68
C GLU A 97 13.11 12.98 -8.50
N ARG A 98 13.44 13.49 -7.30
CA ARG A 98 14.81 13.97 -6.97
C ARG A 98 15.88 12.88 -7.08
N LEU A 99 15.48 11.61 -6.99
CA LEU A 99 16.38 10.47 -7.12
C LEU A 99 16.55 10.01 -8.58
N GLY A 100 15.88 10.64 -9.54
CA GLY A 100 15.98 10.37 -10.97
C GLY A 100 14.86 9.51 -11.53
N PHE A 101 13.77 9.27 -10.77
CA PHE A 101 12.62 8.54 -11.28
C PHE A 101 11.68 9.49 -12.01
N PRO A 102 11.32 9.23 -13.29
CA PRO A 102 10.22 9.93 -13.92
C PRO A 102 8.93 9.73 -13.13
N VAL A 103 8.10 10.77 -13.00
CA VAL A 103 6.86 10.71 -12.20
C VAL A 103 5.92 9.63 -12.72
N GLU A 104 5.84 9.44 -14.04
CA GLU A 104 5.08 8.35 -14.66
C GLU A 104 5.57 6.97 -14.25
N ASP A 105 6.89 6.78 -14.08
CA ASP A 105 7.47 5.52 -13.63
C ASP A 105 7.13 5.26 -12.16
N VAL A 106 7.13 6.29 -11.31
CA VAL A 106 6.73 6.18 -9.89
C VAL A 106 5.30 5.63 -9.80
N TRP A 107 4.37 6.18 -10.58
CA TRP A 107 2.98 5.71 -10.62
C TRP A 107 2.84 4.32 -11.25
N ALA A 108 3.60 4.03 -12.30
CA ALA A 108 3.61 2.70 -12.92
C ALA A 108 4.15 1.62 -11.96
N ILE A 109 5.17 1.94 -11.17
CA ILE A 109 5.69 1.07 -10.12
C ILE A 109 4.64 0.89 -9.02
N PHE A 110 4.05 1.98 -8.51
CA PHE A 110 2.99 1.91 -7.50
C PHE A 110 1.83 1.02 -7.95
N LYS A 111 1.44 1.11 -9.22
CA LYS A 111 0.39 0.29 -9.81
C LYS A 111 0.70 -1.22 -9.76
N LYS A 112 1.97 -1.58 -9.97
CA LYS A 112 2.45 -2.98 -9.92
C LYS A 112 2.72 -3.44 -8.49
N TRP A 113 3.18 -2.53 -7.63
CA TRP A 113 3.70 -2.75 -6.28
C TRP A 113 3.27 -1.63 -5.33
N PRO A 114 2.04 -1.66 -4.79
CA PRO A 114 1.51 -0.52 -4.03
C PRO A 114 2.29 -0.20 -2.74
N CYS A 115 2.94 -1.20 -2.14
CA CYS A 115 3.80 -0.99 -0.98
C CYS A 115 5.01 -0.07 -1.27
N PHE A 116 5.38 0.13 -2.54
CA PHE A 116 6.48 1.00 -2.96
C PHE A 116 6.41 2.40 -2.35
N LEU A 117 5.23 3.04 -2.37
CA LEU A 117 5.06 4.39 -1.80
C LEU A 117 5.02 4.42 -0.28
N THR A 118 4.96 3.26 0.39
CA THR A 118 4.89 3.18 1.86
C THR A 118 6.27 3.22 2.53
N TYR A 119 7.36 3.13 1.76
CA TYR A 119 8.70 3.22 2.33
C TYR A 119 8.98 4.61 2.92
N SER A 120 9.64 4.64 4.08
CA SER A 120 10.08 5.91 4.69
C SER A 120 11.14 6.58 3.80
N GLU A 121 11.22 7.91 3.85
CA GLU A 121 12.21 8.65 3.06
C GLU A 121 13.63 8.20 3.43
N LYS A 122 13.91 8.06 4.74
CA LYS A 122 15.15 7.48 5.26
C LYS A 122 15.50 6.15 4.59
N LYS A 123 14.52 5.25 4.42
CA LYS A 123 14.75 3.93 3.82
C LYS A 123 15.05 4.02 2.32
N ILE A 124 14.37 4.93 1.62
CA ILE A 124 14.60 5.19 0.18
C ILE A 124 16.00 5.76 -0.04
N LEU A 125 16.37 6.79 0.73
CA LEU A 125 17.67 7.46 0.64
C LEU A 125 18.82 6.51 0.99
N SER A 126 18.71 5.79 2.12
CA SER A 126 19.72 4.82 2.54
C SER A 126 19.90 3.68 1.52
N SER A 127 18.82 3.24 0.87
CA SER A 127 18.93 2.26 -0.22
C SER A 127 19.67 2.86 -1.41
N THR A 128 19.33 4.09 -1.80
CA THR A 128 20.02 4.75 -2.92
C THR A 128 21.51 4.88 -2.64
N GLU A 129 21.89 5.38 -1.47
CA GLU A 129 23.30 5.47 -1.03
C GLU A 129 24.00 4.11 -1.05
N THR A 130 23.31 3.06 -0.61
CA THR A 130 23.85 1.69 -0.65
C THR A 130 24.16 1.25 -2.07
N PHE A 131 23.23 1.40 -3.02
CA PHE A 131 23.46 1.00 -4.40
C PHE A 131 24.56 1.84 -5.07
N LEU A 132 24.58 3.15 -4.83
CA LEU A 132 25.66 4.02 -5.34
C LEU A 132 27.03 3.63 -4.76
N GLY A 133 27.10 3.33 -3.46
CA GLY A 133 28.33 2.87 -2.79
C GLY A 133 28.82 1.50 -3.24
N LEU A 134 27.96 0.69 -3.88
CA LEU A 134 28.33 -0.57 -4.52
C LEU A 134 28.83 -0.39 -5.96
N GLY A 135 28.85 0.84 -6.48
CA GLY A 135 29.33 1.16 -7.82
C GLY A 135 28.25 1.22 -8.89
N PHE A 136 26.97 1.05 -8.54
CA PHE A 136 25.87 1.26 -9.48
C PHE A 136 25.69 2.76 -9.77
N SER A 137 25.41 3.08 -11.02
CA SER A 137 24.94 4.39 -11.42
C SER A 137 23.49 4.64 -10.93
N ARG A 138 23.10 5.91 -10.94
CA ARG A 138 21.72 6.30 -10.63
C ARG A 138 20.71 5.66 -11.59
N ASP A 139 21.04 5.59 -12.88
CA ASP A 139 20.16 5.01 -13.90
C ASP A 139 19.99 3.50 -13.70
N GLU A 140 21.08 2.79 -13.35
CA GLU A 140 21.01 1.37 -12.99
C GLU A 140 20.15 1.14 -11.75
N PHE A 141 20.28 1.99 -10.73
CA PHE A 141 19.41 1.94 -9.56
C PHE A 141 17.93 2.13 -9.93
N VAL A 142 17.61 3.13 -10.75
CA VAL A 142 16.24 3.37 -11.24
C VAL A 142 15.71 2.15 -11.99
N MET A 143 16.52 1.58 -12.91
CA MET A 143 16.15 0.38 -13.67
C MET A 143 15.90 -0.83 -12.75
N MET A 144 16.75 -1.04 -11.75
CA MET A 144 16.61 -2.12 -10.78
C MET A 144 15.35 -1.96 -9.94
N VAL A 145 15.07 -0.77 -9.44
CA VAL A 145 13.84 -0.47 -8.67
C VAL A 145 12.61 -0.65 -9.55
N LYS A 146 12.62 -0.20 -10.81
CA LYS A 146 11.51 -0.41 -11.77
C LYS A 146 11.20 -1.89 -11.96
N ARG A 147 12.24 -2.74 -12.00
CA ARG A 147 12.10 -4.19 -12.18
C ARG A 147 11.70 -4.90 -10.88
N PHE A 148 12.25 -4.46 -9.75
CA PHE A 148 12.09 -5.11 -8.46
C PHE A 148 12.04 -4.08 -7.31
N PRO A 149 10.90 -3.41 -7.08
CA PRO A 149 10.79 -2.33 -6.10
C PRO A 149 11.13 -2.74 -4.66
N SER A 150 11.00 -4.03 -4.34
CA SER A 150 11.42 -4.62 -3.07
C SER A 150 12.93 -4.62 -2.83
N CYS A 151 13.75 -4.24 -3.82
CA CYS A 151 15.17 -3.98 -3.56
C CYS A 151 15.36 -2.79 -2.61
N ILE A 152 14.40 -1.85 -2.55
CA ILE A 152 14.40 -0.77 -1.56
C ILE A 152 14.26 -1.36 -0.17
N GLY A 153 15.24 -1.08 0.67
CA GLY A 153 15.37 -1.65 2.01
C GLY A 153 16.23 -2.89 2.12
N SER A 154 16.81 -3.36 1.01
CA SER A 154 17.84 -4.41 1.07
C SER A 154 19.10 -3.83 1.70
N SER A 155 19.76 -4.61 2.55
CA SER A 155 21.08 -4.22 3.08
C SER A 155 22.15 -4.33 1.99
N ALA A 156 23.27 -3.66 2.18
CA ALA A 156 24.42 -3.76 1.29
C ALA A 156 24.87 -5.22 1.11
N GLU A 157 24.89 -6.02 2.18
CA GLU A 157 25.27 -7.44 2.09
C GLU A 157 24.28 -8.24 1.25
N THR A 158 22.98 -7.92 1.34
CA THR A 158 21.94 -8.61 0.56
C THR A 158 22.06 -8.32 -0.93
N VAL A 159 22.45 -7.09 -1.28
CA VAL A 159 22.66 -6.71 -2.68
C VAL A 159 23.90 -7.39 -3.24
N LYS A 160 25.03 -7.36 -2.51
CA LYS A 160 26.29 -8.02 -2.92
C LYS A 160 26.11 -9.51 -3.21
N LYS A 161 25.41 -10.24 -2.32
CA LYS A 161 25.13 -11.68 -2.50
C LYS A 161 24.28 -12.03 -3.72
N LYS A 162 23.58 -11.07 -4.32
CA LYS A 162 22.72 -11.27 -5.50
C LYS A 162 23.40 -10.85 -6.80
N THR A 163 24.56 -10.21 -6.72
CA THR A 163 25.34 -9.71 -7.85
C THR A 163 26.59 -10.55 -8.13
N GLU A 164 26.96 -11.44 -7.20
CA GLU A 164 27.92 -12.54 -7.38
C GLU A 164 27.21 -13.80 -7.92
#